data_AF-A0A5B7C196-F1
#
_entry.id   AF-A0A5B7C196-F1
#
_cell.length_a   1.000
_cell.length_b   1.000
_cell.length_c   1.000
_cell.angle_alpha   90.00
_cell.angle_beta   90.00
_cell.angle_gamma   90.00
#
_symmetry.space_group_name_H-M   'P 1'
#
loop_
_entity.id
_entity.type
_entity.pdbx_description
1 polymer ?
#
loop_
_entity_poly.entity_id
_entity_poly.type
_entity_poly.pdbx_seq_one_letter_code
_entity_poly.pdbx_strand_id
1 'polypeptide(L)'
;MRALQASTSYSVGISSFVTPPRRFRPRHVTLAKVEPSEKSVEIMRKFSEQYARKSGTYFCVDKGVTSVVIKGLADHKDSLGAPLCPCRHYDDKPAEAGQGFWNCPCVPMRERKECHCMLFLTPDNDFAGQEQTVSLEEIRESTANM
;
A
#
# COMPACT_ATOMS: atom_id res chain seq x y z
N MET A 1 -51.11 59.50 -29.77
CA MET A 1 -51.98 58.41 -30.29
C MET A 1 -51.59 57.14 -29.52
N ARG A 2 -52.35 56.77 -28.49
CA ARG A 2 -53.23 55.56 -28.39
C ARG A 2 -52.48 54.25 -28.69
N ALA A 3 -52.12 53.48 -27.65
CA ALA A 3 -52.86 52.33 -27.06
C ALA A 3 -52.48 51.01 -27.78
N LEU A 4 -52.09 49.92 -27.12
CA LEU A 4 -52.93 49.07 -26.27
C LEU A 4 -52.10 48.10 -25.39
N GLN A 5 -52.64 47.80 -24.23
CA GLN A 5 -52.31 46.70 -23.33
C GLN A 5 -52.71 45.35 -23.94
N ALA A 6 -52.09 44.26 -23.48
CA ALA A 6 -52.78 42.98 -23.34
C ALA A 6 -52.15 42.16 -22.20
N SER A 7 -52.87 42.14 -21.09
CA SER A 7 -52.74 41.18 -20.00
C SER A 7 -53.35 39.85 -20.43
N THR A 8 -52.69 38.73 -20.15
CA THR A 8 -53.37 37.44 -20.01
C THR A 8 -52.69 36.58 -18.96
N SER A 9 -53.41 36.44 -17.86
CA SER A 9 -53.24 35.54 -16.73
C SER A 9 -53.65 34.11 -17.09
N TYR A 10 -52.77 33.13 -16.91
CA TYR A 10 -53.20 31.75 -16.64
C TYR A 10 -52.14 31.03 -15.80
N SER A 11 -52.51 30.79 -14.55
CA SER A 11 -51.85 29.90 -13.60
C SER A 11 -52.43 28.50 -13.73
N VAL A 12 -51.66 27.48 -14.12
CA VAL A 12 -51.95 26.07 -13.80
C VAL A 12 -50.66 25.24 -13.77
N GLY A 13 -50.42 24.53 -12.66
CA GLY A 13 -49.75 23.23 -12.68
C GLY A 13 -48.32 23.12 -12.14
N ILE A 14 -48.09 23.37 -10.86
CA ILE A 14 -46.87 22.87 -10.17
C ILE A 14 -47.05 21.37 -9.96
N SER A 15 -46.50 20.56 -10.87
CA SER A 15 -46.40 19.11 -10.64
C SER A 15 -45.18 18.84 -9.77
N SER A 16 -45.43 18.66 -8.47
CA SER A 16 -44.42 18.26 -7.50
C SER A 16 -44.09 16.79 -7.68
N PHE A 17 -43.22 16.47 -8.65
CA PHE A 17 -42.62 15.15 -8.73
C PHE A 17 -41.46 15.07 -7.74
N VAL A 18 -41.75 14.72 -6.49
CA VAL A 18 -40.74 14.35 -5.51
C VAL A 18 -40.23 12.96 -5.86
N THR A 19 -39.12 12.90 -6.60
CA THR A 19 -38.40 11.66 -6.84
C THR A 19 -37.75 11.23 -5.52
N PRO A 20 -38.01 10.01 -4.99
CA PRO A 20 -37.34 9.57 -3.77
C PRO A 20 -35.84 9.45 -4.03
N PRO A 21 -34.97 9.87 -3.09
CA PRO A 21 -33.54 9.66 -3.22
C PRO A 21 -33.29 8.16 -3.21
N ARG A 22 -32.85 7.61 -4.35
CA ARG A 22 -32.24 6.29 -4.39
C ARG A 22 -31.07 6.32 -3.42
N ARG A 23 -31.21 5.66 -2.27
CA ARG A 23 -30.07 5.32 -1.40
C ARG A 23 -29.13 4.48 -2.25
N PHE A 24 -28.13 5.13 -2.84
CA PHE A 24 -26.93 4.46 -3.30
C PHE A 24 -26.27 3.90 -2.06
N ARG A 25 -26.60 2.64 -1.72
CA ARG A 25 -25.74 1.85 -0.84
C ARG A 25 -24.47 1.61 -1.66
N PRO A 26 -23.30 2.14 -1.28
CA PRO A 26 -22.07 1.68 -1.89
C PRO A 26 -22.00 0.18 -1.63
N ARG A 27 -22.06 -0.58 -2.72
CA ARG A 27 -21.80 -2.01 -2.71
C ARG A 27 -20.33 -2.10 -2.30
N HIS A 28 -20.05 -2.51 -1.06
CA HIS A 28 -18.70 -2.90 -0.67
C HIS A 28 -18.30 -4.04 -1.59
N VAL A 29 -17.56 -3.72 -2.64
CA VAL A 29 -16.85 -4.71 -3.42
C VAL A 29 -15.66 -5.10 -2.55
N THR A 30 -15.74 -6.27 -1.93
CA THR A 30 -14.57 -6.91 -1.34
C THR A 30 -13.61 -7.19 -2.48
N LEU A 31 -12.68 -6.27 -2.70
CA LEU A 31 -11.56 -6.45 -3.60
C LEU A 31 -10.73 -7.60 -3.03
N ALA A 32 -10.76 -8.76 -3.69
CA ALA A 32 -9.93 -9.89 -3.31
C ALA A 32 -8.47 -9.40 -3.23
N LYS A 33 -7.83 -9.64 -2.08
CA LYS A 33 -6.42 -9.34 -1.86
C LYS A 33 -5.63 -10.13 -2.92
N VAL A 34 -5.05 -9.43 -3.89
CA VAL A 34 -4.23 -10.05 -4.92
C VAL A 34 -2.92 -10.45 -4.25
N GLU A 35 -2.62 -11.74 -4.27
CA GLU A 35 -1.35 -12.25 -3.78
C GLU A 35 -0.22 -11.82 -4.73
N PRO A 36 0.93 -11.36 -4.22
CA PRO A 36 2.04 -10.96 -5.07
C PRO A 36 2.58 -12.15 -5.86
N SER A 37 3.13 -11.88 -7.04
CA SER A 37 3.74 -12.92 -7.86
C SER A 37 4.96 -13.54 -7.17
N GLU A 38 5.14 -14.86 -7.31
CA GLU A 38 6.32 -15.56 -6.76
C GLU A 38 7.64 -14.97 -7.26
N LYS A 39 7.62 -14.48 -8.52
CA LYS A 39 8.76 -13.77 -9.11
C LYS A 39 9.12 -12.51 -8.32
N SER A 40 8.14 -11.69 -7.97
CA SER A 40 8.39 -10.46 -7.20
C SER A 40 8.78 -10.75 -5.76
N VAL A 41 8.22 -11.80 -5.14
CA VAL A 41 8.66 -12.27 -3.82
C VAL A 41 10.14 -12.69 -3.87
N GLU A 42 10.55 -13.48 -4.87
CA GLU A 42 11.94 -13.91 -5.02
C GLU A 42 12.90 -12.73 -5.28
N ILE A 43 12.48 -11.75 -6.09
CA ILE A 43 13.26 -10.52 -6.32
C ILE A 43 13.44 -9.77 -4.99
N MET A 44 12.37 -9.59 -4.22
CA MET A 44 12.42 -8.85 -2.96
C MET A 44 13.16 -9.61 -1.87
N ARG A 45 13.11 -10.94 -1.86
CA ARG A 45 13.92 -11.80 -0.98
C ARG A 45 15.41 -11.61 -1.25
N LYS A 46 15.85 -11.82 -2.49
CA LYS A 46 17.26 -11.63 -2.90
C LYS A 46 17.76 -10.22 -2.63
N PHE A 47 16.94 -9.21 -2.93
CA PHE A 47 17.24 -7.82 -2.60
C PHE A 47 17.48 -7.65 -1.09
N SER A 48 16.59 -8.19 -0.25
CA SER A 48 16.67 -8.03 1.19
C SER A 48 17.94 -8.68 1.76
N GLU A 49 18.28 -9.90 1.32
CA GLU A 49 19.51 -10.56 1.74
C GLU A 49 20.77 -9.81 1.31
N GLN A 50 20.81 -9.35 0.05
CA GLN A 50 21.94 -8.59 -0.47
C GLN A 50 22.09 -7.26 0.26
N TYR A 51 20.98 -6.56 0.53
CA TYR A 51 21.00 -5.29 1.21
C TYR A 51 21.41 -5.45 2.67
N ALA A 52 20.88 -6.44 3.39
CA ALA A 52 21.27 -6.75 4.76
C ALA A 52 22.78 -6.96 4.90
N ARG A 53 23.37 -7.77 4.00
CA ARG A 53 24.83 -7.96 3.93
C ARG A 53 25.59 -6.66 3.66
N LYS A 54 25.09 -5.84 2.74
CA LYS A 54 25.72 -4.56 2.36
C LYS A 54 25.66 -3.51 3.46
N SER A 55 24.55 -3.40 4.18
CA SER A 55 24.36 -2.42 5.26
C SER A 55 24.87 -2.88 6.61
N GLY A 56 25.27 -4.15 6.75
CA GLY A 56 25.67 -4.73 8.04
C GLY A 56 24.50 -4.78 9.02
N THR A 57 23.32 -5.09 8.52
CA THR A 57 22.07 -5.23 9.30
C THR A 57 21.58 -6.66 9.24
N TYR A 58 20.71 -7.03 10.16
CA TYR A 58 20.20 -8.38 10.35
C TYR A 58 18.67 -8.38 10.27
N PHE A 59 18.12 -9.55 9.95
CA PHE A 59 16.67 -9.75 10.00
C PHE A 59 16.17 -9.85 11.45
N CYS A 60 14.88 -9.61 11.64
CA CYS A 60 14.22 -9.83 12.92
C CYS A 60 14.40 -11.28 13.39
N VAL A 61 14.50 -11.50 14.70
CA VAL A 61 14.46 -12.83 15.32
C VAL A 61 13.19 -13.60 14.94
N ASP A 62 12.08 -12.87 14.76
CA ASP A 62 10.84 -13.43 14.21
C ASP A 62 10.85 -13.35 12.68
N LYS A 63 10.97 -14.51 12.05
CA LYS A 63 10.95 -14.66 10.59
C LYS A 63 9.59 -14.37 9.97
N GLY A 64 8.50 -14.44 10.74
CA GLY A 64 7.17 -14.03 10.30
C GLY A 64 7.15 -12.56 9.90
N VAL A 65 7.75 -11.68 10.71
CA VAL A 65 7.88 -10.24 10.42
C VAL A 65 8.63 -10.01 9.12
N THR A 66 9.78 -10.68 8.96
CA THR A 66 10.61 -10.58 7.75
C THR A 66 9.82 -11.00 6.51
N SER A 67 9.11 -12.12 6.59
CA SER A 67 8.31 -12.69 5.49
C SER A 67 7.13 -11.79 5.10
N VAL A 68 6.39 -11.26 6.07
CA VAL A 68 5.26 -10.32 5.84
C VAL A 68 5.75 -9.07 5.10
N VAL A 69 6.87 -8.50 5.54
CA VAL A 69 7.41 -7.27 4.94
C VAL A 69 7.90 -7.53 3.52
N ILE A 70 8.62 -8.63 3.27
CA ILE A 70 9.06 -8.99 1.91
C ILE A 70 7.86 -9.17 0.97
N LYS A 71 6.80 -9.84 1.45
CA LYS A 71 5.56 -10.03 0.68
C LYS A 71 4.87 -8.69 0.39
N GLY A 72 4.78 -7.80 1.36
CA GLY A 72 4.21 -6.45 1.17
C GLY A 72 5.01 -5.58 0.20
N LEU A 73 6.35 -5.67 0.26
CA LEU A 73 7.22 -5.00 -0.72
C LEU A 73 7.03 -5.56 -2.14
N ALA A 74 6.85 -6.88 -2.27
CA ALA A 74 6.58 -7.53 -3.55
C ALA A 74 5.22 -7.12 -4.12
N ASP A 75 4.18 -7.02 -3.28
CA ASP A 75 2.85 -6.56 -3.69
C ASP A 75 2.87 -5.12 -4.20
N HIS A 76 3.54 -4.21 -3.48
CA HIS A 76 3.73 -2.84 -3.98
C HIS A 76 4.58 -2.77 -5.25
N LYS A 77 5.56 -3.67 -5.40
CA LYS A 77 6.33 -3.76 -6.65
C LYS A 77 5.45 -4.18 -7.82
N ASP A 78 4.55 -5.14 -7.64
CA ASP A 78 3.65 -5.61 -8.69
C ASP A 78 2.56 -4.57 -9.02
N SER A 79 2.01 -3.89 -8.01
CA SER A 79 0.91 -2.93 -8.20
C SER A 79 1.34 -1.52 -8.58
N LEU A 80 2.47 -1.03 -8.05
CA LEU A 80 2.96 0.35 -8.24
C LEU A 80 4.22 0.42 -9.11
N GLY A 81 4.85 -0.71 -9.43
CA GLY A 81 6.13 -0.78 -10.13
C GLY A 81 7.36 -0.53 -9.24
N ALA A 82 7.17 -0.11 -7.99
CA ALA A 82 8.22 0.19 -7.03
C ALA A 82 7.93 -0.44 -5.65
N PRO A 83 8.96 -0.90 -4.91
CA PRO A 83 8.77 -1.55 -3.61
C PRO A 83 8.54 -0.52 -2.50
N LEU A 84 7.38 0.14 -2.53
CA LEU A 84 6.98 1.13 -1.53
C LEU A 84 6.88 0.48 -0.14
N CYS A 85 7.37 1.16 0.91
CA CYS A 85 7.39 0.61 2.26
C CYS A 85 5.98 0.19 2.75
N PRO A 86 5.74 -1.08 3.13
CA PRO A 86 4.40 -1.59 3.43
C PRO A 86 3.91 -1.25 4.84
N CYS A 87 4.81 -0.86 5.75
CA CYS A 87 4.46 -0.55 7.15
C CYS A 87 4.08 0.92 7.36
N ARG A 88 3.63 1.62 6.31
CA ARG A 88 3.15 2.99 6.39
C ARG A 88 1.81 3.13 5.70
N HIS A 89 1.01 4.07 6.19
CA HIS A 89 -0.17 4.55 5.50
C HIS A 89 0.21 5.69 4.55
N TYR A 90 -0.44 5.73 3.38
CA TYR A 90 -0.25 6.75 2.36
C TYR A 90 -1.62 7.15 1.81
N ASP A 91 -1.83 8.45 1.60
CA ASP A 91 -3.04 8.96 0.97
C ASP A 91 -3.04 8.65 -0.54
N ASP A 92 -1.89 8.83 -1.21
CA ASP A 92 -1.69 8.54 -2.63
C ASP A 92 -0.42 7.68 -2.83
N LYS A 93 -0.61 6.35 -2.88
CA LYS A 93 0.48 5.39 -3.07
C LYS A 93 1.24 5.60 -4.41
N PRO A 94 0.59 5.76 -5.58
CA PRO A 94 1.27 6.07 -6.82
C PRO A 94 2.17 7.32 -6.77
N ALA A 95 1.68 8.41 -6.16
CA ALA A 95 2.48 9.64 -6.05
C ALA A 95 3.73 9.42 -5.18
N GLU A 96 3.61 8.73 -4.06
CA GLU A 96 4.73 8.41 -3.17
C GLU A 96 5.74 7.45 -3.81
N ALA A 97 5.25 6.46 -4.56
CA ALA A 97 6.09 5.55 -5.34
C ALA A 97 6.89 6.30 -6.42
N GLY A 98 6.28 7.33 -7.05
CA GLY A 98 6.94 8.21 -8.02
C GLY A 98 7.99 9.13 -7.39
N GLN A 99 7.73 9.68 -6.20
CA GLN A 99 8.69 10.51 -5.46
C GLN A 99 9.87 9.69 -4.93
N GLY A 100 9.62 8.46 -4.49
CA GLY A 100 10.65 7.49 -4.13
C GLY A 100 11.30 7.68 -2.75
N PHE A 101 10.83 8.61 -1.93
CA PHE A 101 11.31 8.77 -0.55
C PHE A 101 11.13 7.49 0.28
N TRP A 102 9.98 6.84 0.12
CA TRP A 102 9.59 5.61 0.83
C TRP A 102 9.80 4.33 0.02
N ASN A 103 10.38 4.40 -1.18
CA ASN A 103 10.74 3.20 -1.94
C ASN A 103 11.90 2.50 -1.23
N CYS A 104 11.75 1.20 -0.99
CA CYS A 104 12.76 0.41 -0.28
C CYS A 104 14.05 0.28 -1.12
N PRO A 105 15.24 0.61 -0.56
CA PRO A 105 15.48 1.09 0.80
C PRO A 105 15.18 2.60 0.95
N CYS A 106 14.27 2.92 1.88
CA CYS A 106 13.78 4.30 2.08
C CYS A 106 14.88 5.23 2.58
N VAL A 107 14.64 6.54 2.51
CA VAL A 107 15.61 7.57 2.95
C VAL A 107 16.11 7.34 4.39
N PRO A 108 15.26 7.13 5.41
CA PRO A 108 15.74 6.85 6.78
C PRO A 108 16.66 5.63 6.88
N MET A 109 16.37 4.57 6.13
CA MET A 109 17.20 3.37 6.11
C MET A 109 18.57 3.66 5.48
N ARG A 110 18.61 4.42 4.38
CA ARG A 110 19.85 4.75 3.66
C ARG A 110 20.76 5.69 4.46
N GLU A 111 20.19 6.68 5.13
CA GLU A 111 20.95 7.73 5.81
C GLU A 111 21.33 7.35 7.24
N ARG A 112 20.44 6.64 7.95
CA ARG A 112 20.57 6.41 9.40
C ARG A 112 20.40 4.95 9.83
N LYS A 113 20.17 4.03 8.89
CA LYS A 113 19.85 2.61 9.17
C LYS A 113 18.59 2.43 10.03
N GLU A 114 17.64 3.36 9.91
CA GLU A 114 16.35 3.29 10.60
C GLU A 114 15.31 2.56 9.72
N CYS A 115 14.95 1.33 10.08
CA CYS A 115 13.94 0.55 9.38
C CYS A 115 12.70 0.31 10.25
N HIS A 116 11.64 1.10 10.04
CA HIS A 116 10.38 0.93 10.79
C HIS A 116 9.73 -0.45 10.59
N CYS A 117 9.95 -1.08 9.43
CA CYS A 117 9.42 -2.41 9.13
C CYS A 117 10.09 -3.54 9.93
N MET A 118 11.17 -3.26 10.66
CA MET A 118 12.01 -4.28 11.31
C MET A 118 12.62 -5.32 10.33
N LEU A 119 12.75 -4.95 9.06
CA LEU A 119 13.41 -5.79 8.04
C LEU A 119 14.94 -5.65 8.11
N PHE A 120 15.46 -4.46 8.37
CA PHE A 120 16.89 -4.22 8.47
C PHE A 120 17.20 -3.63 9.85
N LEU A 121 17.60 -4.50 10.77
CA LEU A 121 17.90 -4.13 12.15
C LEU A 121 19.41 -4.04 12.36
N THR A 122 19.85 -3.05 13.10
CA THR A 122 21.24 -2.95 13.52
C THR A 122 21.54 -4.01 14.58
N PRO A 123 22.80 -4.47 14.73
CA PRO A 123 23.14 -5.57 15.64
C PRO A 123 22.85 -5.27 17.12
N ASP A 124 22.72 -3.99 17.49
CA ASP A 124 22.37 -3.49 18.81
C ASP A 124 20.86 -3.43 19.08
N ASN A 125 20.01 -3.73 18.09
CA ASN A 125 18.57 -3.78 18.28
C ASN A 125 18.15 -5.07 19.00
N ASP A 126 17.30 -4.96 20.03
CA ASP A 126 16.84 -6.11 20.84
C ASP A 126 16.13 -7.21 20.04
N PHE A 127 15.56 -6.87 18.88
CA PHE A 127 14.88 -7.81 18.00
C PHE A 127 15.74 -8.28 16.83
N ALA A 128 17.00 -7.84 16.73
CA ALA A 128 17.91 -8.30 15.70
C ALA A 128 18.31 -9.76 15.96
N GLY A 129 18.06 -10.62 14.97
CA GLY A 129 18.65 -11.95 14.92
C GLY A 129 20.11 -11.90 14.46
N GLN A 130 20.68 -13.07 14.20
CA GLN A 130 22.03 -13.20 13.64
C GLN A 130 22.03 -13.50 12.14
N GLU A 131 20.85 -13.66 11.55
CA GLU A 131 20.69 -14.12 10.19
C GLU A 131 20.50 -12.97 9.20
N GLN A 132 21.14 -13.11 8.04
CA GLN A 132 21.00 -12.22 6.88
C GLN A 132 20.49 -12.97 5.64
N THR A 133 19.92 -14.16 5.88
CA THR A 133 19.37 -15.07 4.89
C THR A 133 17.94 -15.42 5.27
N VAL A 134 17.11 -15.64 4.25
CA VAL A 134 15.75 -16.15 4.40
C VAL A 134 15.41 -16.92 3.12
N SER A 135 14.95 -18.16 3.29
CA SER A 135 14.56 -19.04 2.20
C SER A 135 13.17 -18.70 1.67
N LEU A 136 12.85 -19.17 0.45
CA LEU A 136 11.51 -19.00 -0.11
C LEU A 136 10.49 -19.83 0.65
N GLU A 137 10.90 -20.99 1.13
CA GLU A 137 10.11 -21.92 1.93
C GLU A 137 9.67 -21.27 3.24
N GLU A 138 10.61 -20.63 3.97
CA GLU A 138 10.29 -19.89 5.20
C GLU A 138 9.27 -18.77 4.95
N ILE A 139 9.40 -18.04 3.83
CA ILE A 139 8.44 -16.99 3.46
C ILE A 139 7.07 -17.59 3.19
N ARG A 140 7.00 -18.71 2.45
CA ARG A 140 5.73 -19.39 2.15
C ARG A 140 5.05 -19.91 3.41
N GLU A 141 5.78 -20.63 4.26
CA GLU A 141 5.24 -21.19 5.50
C GLU A 141 4.74 -20.11 6.45
N SER A 142 5.53 -19.05 6.63
CA SER A 142 5.16 -17.93 7.50
C SER A 142 3.96 -17.13 6.97
N THR A 143 3.68 -17.21 5.66
CA THR A 143 2.62 -16.42 5.02
C THR A 143 1.42 -17.24 4.53
N ALA A 144 1.42 -18.56 4.74
CA ALA A 144 0.40 -19.47 4.24
C ALA A 144 -1.02 -19.23 4.81
N ASN A 145 -1.12 -18.63 6.01
CA ASN A 145 -2.39 -18.42 6.72
C ASN A 145 -2.84 -16.94 6.75
N MET A 146 -2.31 -16.10 5.86
CA MET A 146 -2.60 -14.65 5.75
C MET A 146 -3.40 -14.26 4.51
#